data_AF-A0A2D6KX12-F1
#
_entry.id   AF-A0A2D6KX12-F1
#
_cell.length_a   1.000
_cell.length_b   1.000
_cell.length_c   1.000
_cell.angle_alpha   90.00
_cell.angle_beta   90.00
_cell.angle_gamma   90.00
#
_symmetry.space_group_name_H-M   'P 1'
#
loop_
_entity.id
_entity.type
_entity.pdbx_description
1 polymer ?
#
loop_
_entity_poly.entity_id
_entity_poly.type
_entity_poly.pdbx_seq_one_letter_code
_entity_poly.pdbx_strand_id
1 'polypeptide(L)'
;MPNDEEHTKLSRLRTGKSFIELHKWMNEDYKNPDIHPKRHDIIKIPQNLEIVREKFGNKAVEEFLYHIKEDYEKNIVYKVFKTLSAIKCMFFSFS
;
A
#
# COMPACT_ATOMS: atom_id res chain seq x y z
N MET A 1 -5.30 -7.87 0.30
CA MET A 1 -3.95 -7.57 0.77
C MET A 1 -3.07 -8.80 0.54
N PRO A 2 -1.88 -8.66 -0.07
CA PRO A 2 -0.90 -9.74 -0.17
C PRO A 2 -0.48 -10.27 1.22
N ASN A 3 0.00 -11.50 1.29
CA ASN A 3 0.62 -12.03 2.52
C ASN A 3 1.87 -11.20 2.87
N ASP A 4 2.16 -11.01 4.16
CA ASP A 4 3.37 -10.35 4.68
C ASP A 4 4.64 -10.85 3.98
N GLU A 5 4.68 -12.14 3.63
CA GLU A 5 5.78 -12.77 2.91
C GLU A 5 6.03 -12.18 1.52
N GLU A 6 4.95 -11.85 0.78
CA GLU A 6 5.04 -11.26 -0.55
C GLU A 6 5.56 -9.83 -0.49
N HIS A 7 5.04 -9.01 0.43
CA HIS A 7 5.55 -7.65 0.65
C HIS A 7 7.01 -7.67 1.07
N THR A 8 7.37 -8.54 2.01
CA THR A 8 8.75 -8.67 2.48
C THR A 8 9.74 -9.01 1.37
N LYS A 9 9.33 -9.89 0.45
CA LYS A 9 10.12 -10.24 -0.74
C LYS A 9 10.31 -9.04 -1.66
N LEU A 10 9.23 -8.31 -1.93
CA LEU A 10 9.25 -7.12 -2.79
C LEU A 10 10.10 -5.99 -2.18
N SER A 11 9.98 -5.73 -0.87
CA SER A 11 10.82 -4.76 -0.17
C SER A 11 12.30 -5.12 -0.27
N ARG A 12 12.65 -6.39 -0.09
CA ARG A 12 14.05 -6.85 -0.19
C ARG A 12 14.60 -6.63 -1.59
N LEU A 13 13.81 -6.88 -2.64
CA LEU A 13 14.22 -6.62 -4.02
C LEU A 13 14.46 -5.14 -4.31
N ARG A 14 13.63 -4.24 -3.76
CA ARG A 14 13.77 -2.78 -3.95
C ARG A 14 14.89 -2.15 -3.13
N THR A 15 14.99 -2.54 -1.86
CA THR A 15 15.74 -1.77 -0.85
C THR A 15 16.92 -2.53 -0.25
N GLY A 16 17.03 -3.83 -0.53
CA GLY A 16 17.94 -4.75 0.16
C GLY A 16 17.50 -5.12 1.58
N LYS A 17 16.39 -4.55 2.09
CA LYS A 17 15.85 -4.81 3.44
C LYS A 17 14.42 -5.34 3.35
N SER A 18 14.10 -6.24 4.28
CA SER A 18 12.77 -6.87 4.39
C SER A 18 11.69 -5.93 4.92
N PHE A 19 12.04 -5.00 5.81
CA PHE A 19 11.10 -4.13 6.53
C PHE A 19 9.93 -4.90 7.18
N ILE A 20 10.18 -6.13 7.63
CA ILE A 20 9.14 -7.01 8.18
C ILE A 20 8.41 -6.39 9.39
N GLU A 21 9.10 -5.62 10.22
CA GLU A 21 8.49 -4.96 11.38
C GLU A 21 7.56 -3.81 10.96
N LEU A 22 7.90 -3.10 9.88
CA LEU A 22 7.03 -2.09 9.28
C LEU A 22 5.77 -2.77 8.72
N HIS A 23 5.91 -3.85 7.96
CA HIS A 23 4.77 -4.58 7.40
C HIS A 23 3.87 -5.12 8.51
N LYS A 24 4.43 -5.73 9.56
CA LYS A 24 3.66 -6.17 10.73
C LYS A 24 2.96 -5.02 11.44
N TRP A 25 3.58 -3.85 11.51
CA TRP A 25 2.93 -2.66 12.03
C TRP A 25 1.81 -2.20 11.08
N MET A 26 2.01 -2.12 9.78
CA MET A 26 0.93 -1.75 8.87
C MET A 26 -0.25 -2.75 8.95
N ASN A 27 0.07 -4.04 9.13
CA ASN A 27 -0.83 -5.18 9.01
C ASN A 27 -1.21 -5.77 10.36
N GLU A 28 -1.20 -4.99 11.45
CA GLU A 28 -1.52 -5.45 12.81
C GLU A 28 -2.97 -5.96 12.99
N ASP A 29 -3.67 -6.15 11.86
CA ASP A 29 -4.98 -6.72 11.62
C ASP A 29 -5.25 -8.07 12.30
N TYR A 30 -4.23 -8.86 12.65
CA TYR A 30 -4.47 -10.12 13.34
C TYR A 30 -4.87 -9.96 14.81
N LYS A 31 -4.82 -8.74 15.38
CA LYS A 31 -5.21 -8.47 16.78
C LYS A 31 -6.25 -7.36 16.96
N ASN A 32 -6.41 -6.44 15.99
CA ASN A 32 -7.43 -5.39 16.06
C ASN A 32 -7.86 -4.93 14.65
N PRO A 33 -9.11 -5.20 14.22
CA PRO A 33 -9.58 -4.92 12.86
C PRO A 33 -9.71 -3.42 12.53
N ASP A 34 -9.63 -2.52 13.52
CA ASP A 34 -9.74 -1.08 13.29
C ASP A 34 -8.40 -0.43 12.91
N ILE A 35 -7.29 -1.17 13.01
CA ILE A 35 -5.95 -0.59 12.89
C ILE A 35 -5.53 -0.47 11.42
N HIS A 36 -5.71 -1.53 10.62
CA HIS A 36 -5.30 -1.51 9.23
C HIS A 36 -6.00 -0.41 8.42
N PRO A 37 -7.34 -0.21 8.50
CA PRO A 37 -7.99 0.87 7.78
C PRO A 37 -7.40 2.25 8.13
N LYS A 38 -7.05 2.49 9.39
CA LYS A 38 -6.46 3.76 9.84
C LYS A 38 -5.02 3.96 9.33
N ARG A 39 -4.24 2.89 9.25
CA ARG A 39 -2.84 2.95 8.78
C ARG A 39 -2.75 3.06 7.26
N HIS A 40 -3.79 2.61 6.54
CA HIS A 40 -3.90 2.65 5.08
C HIS A 40 -4.78 3.79 4.54
N ASP A 41 -5.44 4.55 5.41
CA ASP A 41 -6.21 5.73 5.01
C ASP A 41 -5.29 6.81 4.43
N ILE A 42 -5.54 7.19 3.17
CA ILE A 42 -4.81 8.26 2.46
C ILE A 42 -4.79 9.56 3.26
N ILE A 43 -5.89 9.92 3.93
CA ILE A 43 -5.98 11.16 4.70
C ILE A 43 -5.03 11.12 5.91
N LYS A 44 -4.73 9.93 6.43
CA LYS A 44 -3.86 9.70 7.59
C LYS A 44 -2.39 9.52 7.21
N ILE A 45 -2.05 9.46 5.93
CA ILE A 45 -0.66 9.31 5.46
C ILE A 45 0.29 10.33 6.12
N PRO A 46 0.02 11.65 6.17
CA PRO A 46 0.95 12.60 6.78
C PRO A 46 1.33 12.24 8.22
N GLN A 47 0.34 11.83 9.03
CA GLN A 47 0.52 11.42 10.42
C GLN A 47 1.27 10.09 10.52
N ASN A 48 0.94 9.13 9.65
CA ASN A 48 1.61 7.83 9.63
C ASN A 48 3.07 7.95 9.17
N LEU A 49 3.40 8.87 8.27
CA LEU A 49 4.79 9.11 7.82
C LEU A 49 5.70 9.56 8.97
N GLU A 50 5.19 10.40 9.88
CA GLU A 50 5.93 10.83 11.07
C GLU A 50 6.22 9.63 11.98
N ILE A 51 5.18 8.84 12.29
CA ILE A 51 5.31 7.63 13.13
C ILE A 51 6.28 6.62 12.50
N VAL A 52 6.19 6.40 11.19
CA VAL A 52 7.07 5.47 10.48
C VAL A 52 8.51 5.96 10.51
N ARG A 53 8.73 7.26 10.30
CA ARG A 53 10.05 7.87 10.36
C ARG A 53 10.68 7.71 11.73
N GLU A 54 9.93 7.98 12.79
CA GLU A 54 10.39 7.86 14.18
C GLU A 54 10.70 6.41 14.57
N LYS A 55 9.84 5.46 14.17
CA LYS A 55 9.98 4.05 14.58
C LYS A 55 10.96 3.25 13.74
N PHE A 56 11.00 3.50 12.43
CA PHE A 56 11.67 2.62 11.46
C PHE A 56 12.71 3.36 10.60
N GLY A 57 12.83 4.68 10.75
CA GLY A 57 13.81 5.52 10.08
C GLY A 57 13.39 5.99 8.69
N ASN A 58 14.19 6.90 8.12
CA ASN A 58 13.85 7.59 6.86
C ASN A 58 13.62 6.63 5.67
N LYS A 59 14.41 5.54 5.55
CA LYS A 59 14.22 4.58 4.44
C LYS A 59 12.91 3.78 4.54
N ALA A 60 12.37 3.63 5.73
CA ALA A 60 11.09 2.94 5.93
C ALA A 60 9.90 3.78 5.45
N VAL A 61 10.05 5.10 5.40
CA VAL A 61 9.03 6.03 4.87
C VAL A 61 8.77 5.75 3.38
N GLU A 62 9.83 5.54 2.60
CA GLU A 62 9.70 5.16 1.18
C GLU A 62 8.99 3.82 1.04
N GLU A 63 9.37 2.82 1.83
CA GLU A 63 8.73 1.50 1.79
C GLU A 63 7.26 1.54 2.21
N PHE A 64 6.91 2.34 3.22
CA PHE A 64 5.53 2.57 3.64
C PHE A 64 4.68 3.11 2.47
N LEU A 65 5.18 4.12 1.74
CA LEU A 65 4.49 4.67 0.59
C LEU A 65 4.35 3.65 -0.56
N TYR A 66 5.38 2.83 -0.79
CA TYR A 66 5.30 1.73 -1.76
C TYR A 66 4.24 0.71 -1.37
N HIS A 67 4.16 0.33 -0.09
CA HIS A 67 3.15 -0.60 0.41
C HIS A 67 1.74 -0.07 0.17
N ILE A 68 1.47 1.19 0.57
CA ILE A 68 0.17 1.84 0.32
C ILE A 68 -0.17 1.82 -1.17
N LYS A 69 0.78 2.23 -2.04
CA LYS A 69 0.58 2.20 -3.49
C LYS A 69 0.19 0.80 -3.99
N GLU A 70 0.92 -0.24 -3.57
CA GLU A 70 0.67 -1.62 -3.98
C GLU A 70 -0.73 -2.09 -3.57
N ASP A 71 -1.20 -1.74 -2.37
CA ASP A 71 -2.53 -2.08 -1.91
C ASP A 71 -3.64 -1.39 -2.69
N TYR A 72 -3.48 -0.09 -2.98
CA TYR A 72 -4.41 0.64 -3.84
C TYR A 72 -4.44 0.06 -5.26
N GLU A 73 -3.28 -0.27 -5.83
CA GLU A 73 -3.19 -0.85 -7.18
C GLU A 73 -3.73 -2.29 -7.25
N LYS A 74 -3.59 -3.08 -6.18
CA LYS A 74 -4.11 -4.45 -6.08
C LYS A 74 -5.60 -4.49 -5.76
N ASN A 75 -6.21 -3.39 -5.31
CA ASN A 75 -7.64 -3.31 -5.06
C ASN A 75 -8.46 -3.62 -6.34
N ILE A 76 -9.22 -4.73 -6.30
CA ILE A 76 -9.92 -5.27 -7.46
C ILE A 76 -11.01 -4.35 -7.99
N VAL A 77 -11.66 -3.59 -7.10
CA VAL A 77 -12.68 -2.60 -7.48
C VAL A 77 -12.03 -1.51 -8.34
N TYR A 78 -10.88 -1.00 -7.88
CA TYR A 78 -10.11 -0.02 -8.66
C TYR A 78 -9.67 -0.56 -10.02
N LYS A 79 -9.19 -1.81 -10.08
CA LYS A 79 -8.83 -2.47 -11.35
C LYS A 79 -10.01 -2.58 -12.30
N VAL A 80 -11.17 -3.04 -11.82
CA VAL A 80 -12.38 -3.18 -12.63
C VAL A 80 -12.85 -1.82 -13.15
N PHE A 81 -12.90 -0.78 -12.30
CA PHE A 81 -13.25 0.57 -12.72
C PHE A 81 -12.28 1.14 -13.75
N LYS A 82 -10.97 0.96 -13.56
CA LYS A 82 -9.95 1.43 -14.50
C LYS A 82 -10.08 0.76 -15.87
N THR A 83 -10.30 -0.56 -15.91
CA THR A 83 -10.52 -1.30 -17.15
C THR A 83 -11.79 -0.83 -17.86
N LEU A 84 -12.90 -0.68 -17.12
CA LEU A 84 -14.17 -0.18 -17.69
C LEU A 84 -14.03 1.26 -18.22
N SER A 85 -13.29 2.12 -17.52
CA SER A 85 -13.01 3.49 -17.97
C SER A 85 -12.17 3.52 -19.24
N ALA A 86 -11.16 2.65 -19.36
CA ALA A 86 -10.33 2.56 -20.56
C ALA A 86 -11.12 2.08 -21.78
N ILE A 87 -12.02 1.11 -21.57
CA ILE A 87 -12.96 0.62 -22.60
C ILE A 87 -13.89 1.74 -23.06
N LYS A 88 -14.45 2.52 -22.12
CA LYS A 88 -15.31 3.68 -22.45
C LYS A 88 -14.58 4.70 -23.34
N CYS A 89 -13.31 5.01 -23.05
CA CYS A 89 -12.53 5.94 -23.88
C CYS A 89 -12.25 5.40 -25.29
N MET A 90 -12.10 4.08 -25.47
CA MET A 90 -11.94 3.48 -26.81
C MET A 90 -13.21 3.58 -27.66
N PHE A 91 -14.39 3.42 -27.07
CA PHE A 91 -15.65 3.45 -27.82
C PHE A 91 -16.21 4.86 -28.07
N PHE A 92 -15.77 5.87 -27.31
CA PHE A 92 -16.20 7.27 -27.48
C PHE A 92 -15.18 8.17 -28.20
N SER A 93 -14.06 7.63 -28.69
CA SER A 93 -13.10 8.37 -29.52
C SER A 93 -13.42 8.29 -31.03
N PHE A 94 -14.54 7.65 -31.41
CA PHE A 94 -15.09 7.60 -32.76
C PHE A 94 -16.52 8.15 -32.76
N SER A 95 -16.69 9.45 -32.52
CA SER A 95 -17.93 10.21 -32.80
C SER A 95 -17.59 11.67 -33.01
#